data_AF-A0A2G9UCP4-F1
#
_entry.id   AF-A0A2G9UCP4-F1
#
_cell.length_a   1.000
_cell.length_b   1.000
_cell.length_c   1.000
_cell.angle_alpha   90.00
_cell.angle_beta   90.00
_cell.angle_gamma   90.00
#
_symmetry.space_group_name_H-M   'P 1'
#
loop_
_entity.id
_entity.type
_entity.pdbx_description
1 polymer ?
#
loop_
_entity_poly.entity_id
_entity_poly.type
_entity_poly.pdbx_seq_one_letter_code
_entity_poly.pdbx_strand_id
1 'polypeptide(L)'
;MFSKCPEFKVPCEGSPDVCIPLTELCDGKEQCPGGTDEGGRCARDLCSADRADCTFKCHNSPNGPLCSCPFGEQLVNKTRCEPENECLDASSCSQKCTDEKHGFTCRIYWSDSHLDNWRTFAANVENAIAIAWDSVTDRIFWSDIREKKIFSATRNGTNVTTFIGDGLDITEGIALDWAANLENPSARVLLVHENISQPRGIAVDPRRGLMFWTDWGQNPHIERANMDGTDRRIIVNTKIYWPNTIALDLTTDRVYFADSKLDYIDFVNYDGTDQAQPLHRSFHGLGSFTELHLTDFDVDC
;
A
#
# COMPACT_ATOMS: atom_id res chain seq x y z
N MET A 1 15.03 10.33 -19.99
CA MET A 1 13.73 9.87 -19.45
C MET A 1 12.97 9.35 -20.66
N PHE A 2 13.04 8.03 -20.94
CA PHE A 2 12.28 7.47 -22.04
C PHE A 2 10.83 7.35 -21.56
N SER A 3 9.94 8.18 -22.08
CA SER A 3 8.50 8.01 -21.97
C SER A 3 8.17 6.66 -22.63
N LYS A 4 8.15 5.58 -21.83
CA LYS A 4 7.64 4.30 -22.30
C LYS A 4 6.15 4.47 -22.47
N CYS A 5 5.69 4.42 -23.72
CA CYS A 5 4.26 4.28 -23.99
C CYS A 5 3.71 3.06 -23.23
N PRO A 6 2.44 3.12 -22.79
CA PRO A 6 1.76 1.97 -22.18
C PRO A 6 1.82 0.73 -23.08
N GLU A 7 1.59 -0.45 -22.51
CA GLU A 7 1.59 -1.71 -23.26
C GLU A 7 0.71 -1.66 -24.52
N PHE A 8 1.17 -2.33 -25.56
CA PHE A 8 0.56 -2.36 -26.90
C PHE A 8 0.46 -1.00 -27.64
N LYS A 9 1.12 0.05 -27.14
CA LYS A 9 1.25 1.34 -27.81
C LYS A 9 2.71 1.65 -28.16
N VAL A 10 2.88 2.40 -29.24
CA VAL A 10 4.18 2.85 -29.74
C VAL A 10 4.23 4.37 -29.82
N PRO A 11 5.38 4.99 -29.54
CA PRO A 11 5.55 6.43 -29.69
C PRO A 11 5.64 6.81 -31.16
N CYS A 12 5.05 7.95 -31.53
CA CYS A 12 5.21 8.54 -32.86
C CYS A 12 6.66 8.97 -33.11
N GLU A 13 7.13 8.78 -34.34
CA GLU A 13 8.48 9.19 -34.75
C GLU A 13 8.59 10.73 -34.71
N GLY A 14 9.54 11.24 -33.93
CA GLY A 14 9.72 12.69 -33.70
C GLY A 14 8.79 13.31 -32.66
N SER A 15 7.88 12.54 -32.04
CA SER A 15 6.98 13.00 -30.97
C SER A 15 6.78 11.90 -29.92
N PRO A 16 7.73 11.73 -28.98
CA PRO A 16 7.73 10.64 -28.00
C PRO A 16 6.64 10.74 -26.92
N ASP A 17 5.90 11.85 -26.88
CA ASP A 17 4.77 12.08 -25.98
C ASP A 17 3.42 11.61 -26.58
N VAL A 18 3.39 11.29 -27.87
CA VAL A 18 2.19 10.81 -28.57
C VAL A 18 2.31 9.30 -28.77
N CYS A 19 1.43 8.53 -28.13
CA CYS A 19 1.42 7.07 -28.18
C CYS A 19 0.19 6.56 -28.91
N ILE A 20 0.38 5.83 -30.02
CA ILE A 20 -0.69 5.21 -30.81
C ILE A 20 -0.70 3.68 -30.62
N PRO A 21 -1.86 3.00 -30.72
CA PRO A 21 -1.93 1.55 -30.71
C PRO A 21 -1.14 0.91 -31.87
N LEU A 22 -0.52 -0.25 -31.64
CA LEU A 22 0.20 -1.01 -32.68
C LEU A 22 -0.68 -1.33 -33.92
N THR A 23 -2.00 -1.44 -33.75
CA THR A 23 -2.94 -1.73 -34.84
C THR A 23 -3.26 -0.52 -35.72
N GLU A 24 -2.93 0.68 -35.26
CA GLU A 24 -3.15 1.93 -36.01
C GLU A 24 -1.89 2.35 -36.80
N LEU A 25 -0.85 1.50 -36.82
CA LEU A 25 0.28 1.69 -37.72
C LEU A 25 -0.03 1.15 -39.12
N CYS A 26 0.29 1.93 -40.15
CA CYS A 26 0.05 1.57 -41.54
C CYS A 26 -1.43 1.18 -41.82
N ASP A 27 -2.39 1.84 -41.17
CA ASP A 27 -3.83 1.59 -41.28
C ASP A 27 -4.54 2.48 -42.31
N GLY A 28 -3.79 3.35 -42.98
CA GLY A 28 -4.25 4.26 -44.03
C GLY A 28 -4.88 5.55 -43.50
N LYS A 29 -4.77 5.83 -42.20
CA LYS A 29 -5.17 7.11 -41.59
C LYS A 29 -3.93 7.75 -40.95
N GLU A 30 -3.96 9.06 -40.74
CA GLU A 30 -2.86 9.77 -40.08
C GLU A 30 -3.23 10.02 -38.62
N GLN A 31 -2.61 9.30 -37.69
CA GLN A 31 -2.76 9.42 -36.24
C GLN A 31 -1.54 10.10 -35.62
N CYS A 32 -0.36 9.93 -36.21
CA CYS A 32 0.86 10.60 -35.81
C CYS A 32 1.04 11.97 -36.47
N PRO A 33 1.63 12.96 -35.76
CA PRO A 33 1.93 14.27 -36.34
C PRO A 33 2.82 14.15 -37.59
N GLY A 34 2.32 14.63 -38.72
CA GLY A 34 3.03 14.57 -40.00
C GLY A 34 2.93 13.24 -40.76
N GLY A 35 1.98 12.36 -40.38
CA GLY A 35 1.72 11.09 -41.07
C GLY A 35 2.89 10.10 -40.99
N THR A 36 3.66 10.17 -39.90
CA THR A 36 4.87 9.34 -39.72
C THR A 36 4.57 7.87 -39.49
N ASP A 37 3.36 7.55 -39.07
CA ASP A 37 2.78 6.21 -38.89
C ASP A 37 2.43 5.50 -40.21
N GLU A 38 2.18 6.25 -41.28
CA GLU A 38 1.83 5.72 -42.61
C GLU A 38 2.99 5.78 -43.63
N GLY A 39 4.13 6.35 -43.20
CA GLY A 39 5.29 6.58 -44.05
C GLY A 39 6.19 5.35 -44.26
N GLY A 40 7.25 5.54 -45.07
CA GLY A 40 8.35 4.59 -45.15
C GLY A 40 7.97 3.23 -45.76
N ARG A 41 8.13 2.15 -44.98
CA ARG A 41 7.93 0.77 -45.45
C ARG A 41 6.48 0.28 -45.41
N CYS A 42 5.53 1.10 -44.96
CA CYS A 42 4.08 0.79 -44.97
C CYS A 42 3.52 0.50 -46.38
N ALA A 43 4.17 0.97 -47.45
CA ALA A 43 3.73 0.76 -48.84
C ALA A 43 3.82 -0.70 -49.32
N ARG A 44 4.44 -1.60 -48.55
CA ARG A 44 4.51 -3.05 -48.84
C ARG A 44 3.95 -3.81 -47.65
N ASP A 45 3.10 -4.80 -47.90
CA ASP A 45 2.63 -5.69 -46.84
C ASP A 45 3.72 -6.71 -46.47
N LEU A 46 4.53 -6.35 -45.49
CA LEU A 46 5.65 -7.15 -45.00
C LEU A 46 5.17 -8.32 -44.12
N CYS A 47 3.95 -8.23 -43.57
CA CYS A 47 3.32 -9.30 -42.80
C CYS A 47 2.66 -10.39 -43.67
N SER A 48 2.51 -10.18 -44.99
CA SER A 48 1.96 -11.20 -45.90
C SER A 48 2.91 -12.37 -46.21
N ALA A 49 4.22 -12.17 -46.10
CA ALA A 49 5.22 -13.23 -46.30
C ALA A 49 5.50 -13.94 -44.97
N ASP A 50 4.91 -15.13 -44.76
CA ASP A 50 5.07 -15.98 -43.57
C ASP A 50 4.93 -15.25 -42.22
N ARG A 51 4.06 -14.22 -42.16
CA ARG A 51 3.89 -13.34 -40.98
C ARG A 51 5.21 -12.76 -40.46
N ALA A 52 6.21 -12.56 -41.32
CA ALA A 52 7.54 -12.12 -40.94
C ALA A 52 8.19 -12.97 -39.82
N ASP A 53 7.92 -14.28 -39.79
CA ASP A 53 8.37 -15.22 -38.76
C ASP A 53 7.79 -14.93 -37.35
N CYS A 54 6.75 -14.09 -37.26
CA CYS A 54 6.04 -13.85 -36.00
C CYS A 54 5.24 -15.09 -35.58
N THR A 55 5.42 -15.52 -34.33
CA THR A 55 4.72 -16.69 -33.77
C THR A 55 3.21 -16.46 -33.59
N PHE A 56 2.80 -15.24 -33.24
CA PHE A 56 1.39 -14.89 -33.00
C PHE A 56 0.83 -13.90 -34.02
N LYS A 57 1.02 -12.58 -33.79
CA LYS A 57 0.47 -11.52 -34.64
C LYS A 57 1.58 -10.61 -35.17
N CYS A 58 1.53 -10.32 -36.46
CA CYS A 58 2.41 -9.38 -37.14
C CYS A 58 1.63 -8.08 -37.40
N HIS A 59 2.29 -6.94 -37.17
CA HIS A 59 1.80 -5.59 -37.46
C HIS A 59 2.78 -4.92 -38.42
N ASN A 60 2.26 -4.28 -39.46
CA ASN A 60 3.11 -3.49 -40.35
C ASN A 60 3.50 -2.20 -39.63
N SER A 61 4.75 -1.75 -39.83
CA SER A 61 5.18 -0.44 -39.33
C SER A 61 6.09 0.24 -40.37
N PRO A 62 6.22 1.57 -40.30
CA PRO A 62 7.14 2.34 -41.16
C PRO A 62 8.58 1.82 -41.15
N ASN A 63 8.99 1.22 -40.02
CA ASN A 63 10.35 0.73 -39.75
C ASN A 63 10.52 -0.78 -40.00
N GLY A 64 9.46 -1.50 -40.40
CA GLY A 64 9.47 -2.96 -40.65
C GLY A 64 8.37 -3.71 -39.88
N PRO A 65 8.22 -5.03 -40.07
CA PRO A 65 7.21 -5.81 -39.37
C PRO A 65 7.52 -5.87 -37.87
N LEU A 66 6.48 -5.69 -37.04
CA LEU A 66 6.52 -5.80 -35.59
C LEU A 66 5.67 -7.00 -35.15
N CYS A 67 6.22 -7.86 -34.32
CA CYS A 67 5.47 -8.98 -33.74
C CYS A 67 4.90 -8.58 -32.38
N SER A 68 3.69 -9.04 -32.07
CA SER A 68 3.12 -8.97 -30.71
C SER A 68 2.71 -10.36 -30.25
N CYS A 69 2.70 -10.55 -28.93
CA CYS A 69 2.28 -11.78 -28.27
C CYS A 69 0.86 -11.65 -27.71
N PRO A 70 0.18 -12.78 -27.42
CA PRO A 70 -1.06 -12.76 -26.64
C PRO A 70 -0.79 -12.25 -25.22
N PHE A 71 -1.86 -11.90 -24.49
CA PHE A 71 -1.75 -11.48 -23.09
C PHE A 71 -1.15 -12.61 -22.23
N GLY A 72 -0.22 -12.26 -21.34
CA GLY A 72 0.53 -13.22 -20.52
C GLY A 72 1.77 -13.83 -21.16
N GLU A 73 2.17 -13.35 -22.34
CA GLU A 73 3.39 -13.79 -23.01
C GLU A 73 4.24 -12.59 -23.45
N GLN A 74 5.55 -12.69 -23.27
CA GLN A 74 6.51 -11.68 -23.68
C GLN A 74 7.24 -12.06 -24.95
N LEU A 75 7.65 -11.04 -25.71
CA LEU A 75 8.31 -11.21 -26.99
C LEU A 75 9.81 -11.49 -26.82
N VAL A 76 10.23 -12.71 -27.14
CA VAL A 76 11.63 -13.16 -27.12
C VAL A 76 12.20 -13.13 -28.53
N ASN A 77 13.40 -12.56 -28.69
CA ASN A 77 14.08 -12.41 -29.99
C ASN A 77 13.26 -11.68 -31.07
N LYS A 78 12.33 -10.80 -30.66
CA LYS A 78 11.43 -10.02 -31.54
C LYS A 78 10.42 -10.82 -32.38
N THR A 79 10.42 -12.15 -32.32
CA THR A 79 9.55 -13.00 -33.16
C THR A 79 8.83 -14.11 -32.41
N ARG A 80 9.35 -14.55 -31.26
CA ARG A 80 8.80 -15.65 -30.46
C ARG A 80 8.09 -15.13 -29.22
N CYS A 81 7.12 -15.89 -28.75
CA CYS A 81 6.39 -15.59 -27.53
C CYS A 81 6.71 -16.66 -26.49
N GLU A 82 7.08 -16.24 -25.28
CA GLU A 82 7.30 -17.11 -24.14
C GLU A 82 6.44 -16.63 -22.96
N PRO A 83 5.96 -17.53 -22.09
CA PRO A 83 5.18 -17.14 -20.92
C PRO A 83 5.94 -16.10 -20.08
N GLU A 84 5.26 -15.01 -19.77
CA GLU A 84 5.74 -14.03 -18.81
C GLU A 84 5.28 -14.44 -17.41
N ASN A 85 6.09 -14.18 -16.39
CA ASN A 85 5.69 -14.35 -15.00
C ASN A 85 5.58 -12.96 -14.36
N GLU A 86 4.37 -12.42 -14.37
CA GLU A 86 4.08 -11.07 -13.91
C GLU A 86 4.20 -10.95 -12.38
N CYS A 87 4.15 -12.06 -11.65
CA CYS A 87 4.33 -12.09 -10.20
C CYS A 87 5.77 -11.80 -9.75
N LEU A 88 6.73 -11.74 -10.67
CA LEU A 88 8.09 -11.27 -10.39
C LEU A 88 8.16 -9.75 -10.23
N ASP A 89 7.20 -9.00 -10.79
CA ASP A 89 7.07 -7.57 -10.57
C ASP A 89 6.15 -7.31 -9.37
N ALA A 90 6.71 -6.72 -8.32
CA ALA A 90 5.98 -6.38 -7.09
C ALA A 90 4.86 -5.36 -7.31
N SER A 91 4.81 -4.68 -8.47
CA SER A 91 3.73 -3.75 -8.83
C SER A 91 2.51 -4.42 -9.49
N SER A 92 2.60 -5.71 -9.86
CA SER A 92 1.52 -6.42 -10.55
C SER A 92 0.30 -6.70 -9.66
N CYS A 93 0.51 -7.08 -8.39
CA CYS A 93 -0.58 -7.29 -7.42
C CYS A 93 -0.24 -6.68 -6.06
N SER A 94 -1.25 -6.12 -5.38
CA SER A 94 -1.06 -5.54 -4.04
C SER A 94 -0.90 -6.56 -2.91
N GLN A 95 -1.45 -7.77 -3.05
CA GLN A 95 -1.43 -8.80 -1.99
C GLN A 95 -0.93 -10.15 -2.51
N LYS A 96 -1.82 -11.00 -3.02
CA LYS A 96 -1.45 -12.32 -3.52
C LYS A 96 -1.50 -12.37 -5.04
N CYS A 97 -0.38 -12.71 -5.66
CA CYS A 97 -0.28 -12.96 -7.10
C CYS A 97 -0.20 -14.47 -7.36
N THR A 98 -0.96 -14.96 -8.33
CA THR A 98 -0.86 -16.32 -8.85
C THR A 98 -0.62 -16.27 -10.35
N ASP A 99 0.51 -16.82 -10.79
CA ASP A 99 0.89 -16.95 -12.19
C ASP A 99 0.02 -18.01 -12.87
N GLU A 100 -0.58 -17.66 -14.00
CA GLU A 100 -1.43 -18.53 -14.82
C GLU A 100 -0.88 -18.58 -16.26
N LYS A 101 -1.29 -19.58 -17.04
CA LYS A 101 -0.73 -19.80 -18.38
C LYS A 101 -0.91 -18.62 -19.37
N HIS A 102 -1.88 -17.74 -19.13
CA HIS A 102 -2.17 -16.59 -20.00
C HIS A 102 -2.43 -15.33 -19.17
N GLY A 103 -1.52 -15.03 -18.24
CA GLY A 103 -1.58 -13.87 -17.36
C GLY A 103 -1.55 -14.27 -15.90
N PHE A 104 -2.11 -13.44 -15.03
CA PHE A 104 -2.05 -13.65 -13.59
C PHE A 104 -3.37 -13.30 -12.92
N THR A 105 -3.63 -13.94 -11.77
CA THR A 105 -4.75 -13.56 -10.91
C THR A 105 -4.23 -12.92 -9.62
N CYS A 106 -4.67 -11.68 -9.39
CA CYS A 106 -4.55 -11.06 -8.09
C CYS A 106 -5.72 -11.51 -7.20
N ARG A 107 -5.39 -11.96 -5.99
CA ARG A 107 -6.38 -12.19 -4.94
C ARG A 107 -6.00 -11.35 -3.74
N ILE A 108 -7.01 -10.76 -3.12
CA ILE A 108 -6.89 -10.25 -1.76
C ILE A 108 -7.11 -11.40 -0.79
N TYR A 109 -6.44 -11.38 0.35
CA TYR A 109 -6.63 -12.41 1.36
C TYR A 109 -8.05 -12.39 1.93
N TRP A 110 -8.69 -11.21 1.97
CA TRP A 110 -10.00 -11.01 2.59
C TRP A 110 -10.88 -10.03 1.80
N SER A 111 -12.17 -10.35 1.66
CA SER A 111 -13.19 -9.50 1.04
C SER A 111 -14.48 -9.61 1.83
N ASP A 112 -14.84 -8.60 2.62
CA ASP A 112 -16.21 -8.50 3.11
C ASP A 112 -17.06 -7.88 1.99
N SER A 113 -17.89 -8.71 1.34
CA SER A 113 -18.76 -8.27 0.24
C SER A 113 -19.93 -7.40 0.72
N HIS A 114 -20.09 -7.22 2.02
CA HIS A 114 -21.11 -6.37 2.62
C HIS A 114 -20.56 -4.98 2.98
N LEU A 115 -20.28 -4.17 1.96
CA LEU A 115 -20.17 -2.72 2.14
C LEU A 115 -21.56 -2.11 2.32
N ASP A 116 -22.25 -2.48 3.39
CA ASP A 116 -23.46 -1.78 3.80
C ASP A 116 -23.06 -0.36 4.23
N ASN A 117 -23.78 0.64 3.69
CA ASN A 117 -23.60 2.05 4.01
C ASN A 117 -23.59 2.26 5.53
N TRP A 118 -22.40 2.41 6.13
CA TRP A 118 -22.26 2.69 7.56
C TRP A 118 -22.82 4.09 7.83
N ARG A 119 -24.02 4.15 8.40
CA ARG A 119 -24.62 5.42 8.82
C ARG A 119 -24.33 5.63 10.30
N THR A 120 -23.58 6.70 10.56
CA THR A 120 -23.45 7.46 11.82
C THR A 120 -23.19 6.64 13.09
N PHE A 121 -22.00 6.82 13.66
CA PHE A 121 -21.68 6.35 15.01
C PHE A 121 -22.57 7.09 16.03
N ALA A 122 -23.41 6.38 16.77
CA ALA A 122 -24.44 6.97 17.63
C ALA A 122 -23.92 7.54 18.96
N ALA A 123 -22.69 7.21 19.36
CA ALA A 123 -22.12 7.67 20.62
C ALA A 123 -21.80 9.18 20.56
N ASN A 124 -21.95 9.88 21.68
CA ASN A 124 -21.43 11.24 21.80
C ASN A 124 -19.90 11.19 21.97
N VAL A 125 -19.18 11.81 21.04
CA VAL A 125 -17.72 11.88 21.02
C VAL A 125 -17.33 13.35 21.05
N GLU A 126 -16.62 13.77 22.10
CA GLU A 126 -16.26 15.19 22.28
C GLU A 126 -14.92 15.48 21.59
N ASN A 127 -13.87 14.75 21.94
CA ASN A 127 -12.53 14.99 21.41
C ASN A 127 -11.72 13.69 21.33
N ALA A 128 -12.13 12.83 20.40
CA ALA A 128 -11.44 11.58 20.14
C ALA A 128 -10.14 11.79 19.36
N ILE A 129 -9.05 11.15 19.82
CA ILE A 129 -7.73 11.22 19.17
C ILE A 129 -7.28 9.86 18.65
N ALA A 130 -7.38 8.81 19.49
CA ALA A 130 -7.04 7.46 19.09
C ALA A 130 -8.29 6.60 18.99
N ILE A 131 -8.28 5.64 18.07
CA ILE A 131 -9.34 4.67 17.86
C ILE A 131 -8.74 3.29 17.59
N ALA A 132 -9.39 2.25 18.09
CA ALA A 132 -9.12 0.87 17.71
C ALA A 132 -10.44 0.11 17.64
N TRP A 133 -10.50 -0.95 16.86
CA TRP A 133 -11.66 -1.82 16.72
C TRP A 133 -11.22 -3.24 17.04
N ASP A 134 -12.05 -3.97 17.75
CA ASP A 134 -11.88 -5.39 18.04
C ASP A 134 -12.83 -6.17 17.13
N SER A 135 -12.24 -6.90 16.19
CA SER A 135 -12.96 -7.72 15.21
C SER A 135 -13.78 -8.86 15.83
N VAL A 136 -13.32 -9.42 16.95
CA VAL A 136 -13.90 -10.59 17.60
C VAL A 136 -15.12 -10.20 18.44
N THR A 137 -15.01 -9.14 19.23
CA THR A 137 -16.12 -8.68 20.09
C THR A 137 -17.01 -7.62 19.42
N ASP A 138 -16.62 -7.18 18.22
CA ASP A 138 -17.26 -6.12 17.46
C ASP A 138 -17.40 -4.79 18.22
N ARG A 139 -16.35 -4.43 18.95
CA ARG A 139 -16.30 -3.22 19.79
C ARG A 139 -15.29 -2.22 19.28
N ILE A 140 -15.69 -0.95 19.29
CA ILE A 140 -14.82 0.19 19.00
C ILE A 140 -14.37 0.79 20.33
N PHE A 141 -13.08 1.06 20.44
CA PHE A 141 -12.43 1.74 21.55
C PHE A 141 -11.90 3.08 21.07
N TRP A 142 -12.09 4.13 21.85
CA TRP A 142 -11.50 5.43 21.53
C TRP A 142 -11.02 6.16 22.79
N SER A 143 -9.94 6.92 22.65
CA SER A 143 -9.48 7.84 23.68
C SER A 143 -10.17 9.18 23.52
N ASP A 144 -10.68 9.75 24.61
CA ASP A 144 -11.15 11.13 24.65
C ASP A 144 -10.25 11.95 25.57
N ILE A 145 -9.60 12.98 25.01
CA ILE A 145 -8.62 13.78 25.77
C ILE A 145 -9.27 14.83 26.68
N ARG A 146 -10.54 15.19 26.45
CA ARG A 146 -11.26 16.09 27.36
C ARG A 146 -11.70 15.34 28.60
N GLU A 147 -12.22 14.14 28.41
CA GLU A 147 -12.66 13.26 29.50
C GLU A 147 -11.51 12.50 30.17
N LYS A 148 -10.34 12.42 29.51
CA LYS A 148 -9.15 11.64 29.93
C LYS A 148 -9.50 10.17 30.19
N LYS A 149 -10.30 9.60 29.30
CA LYS A 149 -10.84 8.25 29.41
C LYS A 149 -10.73 7.51 28.09
N ILE A 150 -10.68 6.19 28.16
CA ILE A 150 -10.91 5.33 27.00
C ILE A 150 -12.31 4.75 27.13
N PHE A 151 -13.12 5.00 26.12
CA PHE A 151 -14.47 4.48 26.00
C PHE A 151 -14.50 3.26 25.09
N SER A 152 -15.54 2.45 25.23
CA SER A 152 -15.83 1.31 24.38
C SER A 152 -17.32 1.27 24.05
N ALA A 153 -17.65 1.03 22.79
CA ALA A 153 -19.02 0.91 22.29
C ALA A 153 -19.12 -0.20 21.24
N THR A 154 -20.32 -0.63 20.90
CA THR A 154 -20.53 -1.49 19.73
C THR A 154 -20.23 -0.73 18.44
N ARG A 155 -20.01 -1.44 17.31
CA ARG A 155 -19.68 -0.82 16.01
C ARG A 155 -20.64 0.31 15.57
N ASN A 156 -21.92 0.22 15.91
CA ASN A 156 -22.94 1.25 15.62
C ASN A 156 -22.94 2.45 16.61
N GLY A 157 -22.04 2.47 17.60
CA GLY A 157 -21.93 3.51 18.63
C GLY A 157 -22.96 3.41 19.74
N THR A 158 -23.66 2.28 19.88
CA THR A 158 -24.54 2.02 21.03
C THR A 158 -23.78 1.33 22.18
N ASN A 159 -24.41 1.22 23.35
CA ASN A 159 -23.82 0.54 24.52
C ASN A 159 -22.43 1.10 24.89
N VAL A 160 -22.35 2.43 25.02
CA VAL A 160 -21.13 3.11 25.43
C VAL A 160 -20.83 2.79 26.88
N THR A 161 -19.59 2.37 27.13
CA THR A 161 -19.07 1.98 28.43
C THR A 161 -17.68 2.60 28.62
N THR A 162 -17.33 2.95 29.85
CA THR A 162 -15.97 3.40 30.17
C THR A 162 -15.08 2.18 30.32
N PHE A 163 -14.05 2.06 29.49
CA PHE A 163 -13.08 0.97 29.54
C PHE A 163 -11.93 1.30 30.51
N ILE A 164 -11.33 2.49 30.36
CA ILE A 164 -10.35 3.04 31.32
C ILE A 164 -10.87 4.37 31.84
N GLY A 165 -11.13 4.42 33.15
CA GLY A 165 -11.73 5.58 33.81
C GLY A 165 -10.75 6.60 34.37
N ASP A 166 -9.52 6.19 34.71
CA ASP A 166 -8.58 6.98 35.49
C ASP A 166 -7.11 6.74 35.09
N GLY A 167 -6.23 7.66 35.47
CA GLY A 167 -4.78 7.55 35.28
C GLY A 167 -4.33 7.71 33.82
N LEU A 168 -5.10 8.44 33.02
CA LEU A 168 -4.76 8.85 31.66
C LEU A 168 -4.63 10.38 31.63
N ASP A 169 -3.77 10.88 30.73
CA ASP A 169 -3.67 12.30 30.43
C ASP A 169 -3.98 12.54 28.96
N ILE A 170 -3.00 12.36 28.07
CA ILE A 170 -3.18 12.37 26.62
C ILE A 170 -2.85 10.98 26.09
N THR A 171 -3.80 10.37 25.39
CA THR A 171 -3.61 9.06 24.75
C THR A 171 -3.72 9.25 23.24
N GLU A 172 -2.57 9.35 22.57
CA GLU A 172 -2.48 9.61 21.12
C GLU A 172 -2.61 8.35 20.26
N GLY A 173 -2.37 7.16 20.83
CA GLY A 173 -2.45 5.89 20.12
C GLY A 173 -3.02 4.76 20.97
N ILE A 174 -3.77 3.86 20.34
CA ILE A 174 -4.32 2.63 20.92
C ILE A 174 -4.04 1.51 19.92
N ALA A 175 -3.54 0.38 20.40
CA ALA A 175 -3.44 -0.87 19.65
C ALA A 175 -4.06 -1.99 20.49
N LEU A 176 -4.71 -2.94 19.83
CA LEU A 176 -5.39 -4.05 20.48
C LEU A 176 -4.66 -5.36 20.15
N ASP A 177 -4.51 -6.21 21.15
CA ASP A 177 -4.12 -7.61 20.96
C ASP A 177 -5.40 -8.42 20.81
N TRP A 178 -5.77 -8.73 19.57
CA TRP A 178 -6.97 -9.49 19.24
C TRP A 178 -6.84 -11.00 19.53
N ALA A 179 -5.60 -11.50 19.61
CA ALA A 179 -5.35 -12.91 19.91
C ALA A 179 -5.45 -13.18 21.42
N ALA A 180 -5.17 -12.18 22.25
CA ALA A 180 -5.36 -12.25 23.69
C ALA A 180 -6.81 -11.99 24.07
N ASN A 181 -7.41 -12.94 24.81
CA ASN A 181 -8.71 -12.71 25.42
C ASN A 181 -8.55 -11.67 26.54
N LEU A 182 -9.05 -10.46 26.33
CA LEU A 182 -9.07 -9.35 27.29
C LEU A 182 -10.05 -9.65 28.45
N GLU A 183 -9.81 -10.71 29.21
CA GLU A 183 -10.73 -11.20 30.25
C GLU A 183 -10.75 -10.30 31.51
N ASN A 184 -9.80 -9.38 31.67
CA ASN A 184 -9.78 -8.49 32.84
C ASN A 184 -9.25 -7.07 32.56
N PRO A 185 -10.14 -6.07 32.41
CA PRO A 185 -9.77 -4.65 32.23
C PRO A 185 -8.99 -4.06 33.42
N SER A 186 -8.99 -4.72 34.58
CA SER A 186 -8.30 -4.24 35.79
C SER A 186 -6.82 -4.62 35.82
N ALA A 187 -6.35 -5.48 34.91
CA ALA A 187 -4.95 -5.87 34.81
C ALA A 187 -4.14 -4.83 34.01
N ARG A 188 -3.78 -3.71 34.65
CA ARG A 188 -2.97 -2.65 34.04
C ARG A 188 -1.51 -2.74 34.48
N VAL A 189 -0.59 -2.76 33.53
CA VAL A 189 0.86 -2.79 33.77
C VAL A 189 1.56 -1.70 32.95
N LEU A 190 2.54 -1.04 33.56
CA LEU A 190 3.44 -0.12 32.86
C LEU A 190 4.61 -0.93 32.28
N LEU A 191 4.66 -1.07 30.95
CA LEU A 191 5.70 -1.87 30.27
C LEU A 191 6.97 -1.07 29.99
N VAL A 192 6.85 0.16 29.47
CA VAL A 192 7.99 0.99 29.09
C VAL A 192 7.76 2.43 29.56
N HIS A 193 8.75 3.00 30.25
CA HIS A 193 8.70 4.39 30.74
C HIS A 193 10.03 5.14 30.66
N GLU A 194 11.15 4.44 30.46
CA GLU A 194 12.48 5.05 30.34
C GLU A 194 12.82 5.30 28.88
N ASN A 195 13.61 6.33 28.59
CA ASN A 195 14.06 6.66 27.22
C ASN A 195 12.93 6.76 26.20
N ILE A 196 11.75 7.23 26.62
CA ILE A 196 10.62 7.57 25.76
C ILE A 196 10.27 9.02 26.06
N SER A 197 10.11 9.83 25.01
CA SER A 197 9.86 11.26 25.15
C SER A 197 8.46 11.65 24.67
N GLN A 198 8.11 11.38 23.42
CA GLN A 198 6.82 11.73 22.84
C GLN A 198 6.31 10.57 21.98
N PRO A 199 5.84 9.47 22.60
CA PRO A 199 5.29 8.34 21.88
C PRO A 199 3.94 8.73 21.27
N ARG A 200 3.68 8.31 20.02
CA ARG A 200 2.44 8.67 19.31
C ARG A 200 1.74 7.47 18.68
N GLY A 201 2.25 6.98 17.56
CA GLY A 201 1.69 5.82 16.87
C GLY A 201 2.13 4.54 17.57
N ILE A 202 1.24 3.57 17.69
CA ILE A 202 1.54 2.22 18.22
C ILE A 202 0.78 1.18 17.39
N ALA A 203 1.42 0.05 17.12
CA ALA A 203 0.83 -1.11 16.48
C ALA A 203 1.43 -2.40 17.07
N VAL A 204 0.68 -3.50 17.01
CA VAL A 204 1.08 -4.79 17.61
C VAL A 204 0.91 -5.93 16.63
N ASP A 205 1.79 -6.93 16.71
CA ASP A 205 1.63 -8.22 16.05
C ASP A 205 1.60 -9.33 17.11
N PRO A 206 0.40 -9.72 17.58
CA PRO A 206 0.22 -10.79 18.54
C PRO A 206 0.73 -12.15 18.08
N ARG A 207 0.75 -12.42 16.76
CA ARG A 207 1.22 -13.71 16.21
C ARG A 207 2.72 -13.91 16.47
N ARG A 208 3.46 -12.81 16.52
CA ARG A 208 4.91 -12.79 16.79
C ARG A 208 5.25 -12.31 18.20
N GLY A 209 4.28 -11.81 18.98
CA GLY A 209 4.55 -11.28 20.30
C GLY A 209 5.25 -9.92 20.28
N LEU A 210 5.07 -9.11 19.23
CA LEU A 210 5.83 -7.87 19.00
C LEU A 210 4.94 -6.63 19.09
N MET A 211 5.52 -5.52 19.54
CA MET A 211 4.91 -4.20 19.51
C MET A 211 5.88 -3.18 18.90
N PHE A 212 5.33 -2.20 18.22
CA PHE A 212 6.05 -1.15 17.52
C PHE A 212 5.43 0.20 17.83
N TRP A 213 6.26 1.23 17.99
CA TRP A 213 5.75 2.59 18.20
C TRP A 213 6.68 3.65 17.62
N THR A 214 6.11 4.83 17.40
CA THR A 214 6.84 6.02 16.98
C THR A 214 7.08 6.95 18.16
N ASP A 215 8.27 7.55 18.23
CA ASP A 215 8.60 8.64 19.16
C ASP A 215 9.09 9.84 18.34
N TRP A 216 8.41 10.98 18.46
CA TRP A 216 8.71 12.19 17.70
C TRP A 216 9.43 13.27 18.52
N GLY A 217 9.89 12.96 19.73
CA GLY A 217 10.53 13.96 20.59
C GLY A 217 11.94 14.34 20.17
N GLN A 218 12.82 14.62 21.13
CA GLN A 218 14.12 15.25 20.83
C GLN A 218 15.02 14.42 19.91
N ASN A 219 14.92 13.10 20.01
CA ASN A 219 15.58 12.15 19.11
C ASN A 219 14.48 11.33 18.42
N PRO A 220 13.94 11.76 17.26
CA PRO A 220 12.86 11.04 16.60
C PRO A 220 13.30 9.66 16.14
N HIS A 221 12.50 8.63 16.42
CA HIS A 221 12.82 7.25 16.09
C HIS A 221 11.58 6.35 16.10
N ILE A 222 11.73 5.14 15.54
CA ILE A 222 10.75 4.06 15.63
C ILE A 222 11.39 2.90 16.35
N GLU A 223 10.66 2.33 17.30
CA GLU A 223 11.13 1.22 18.11
C GLU A 223 10.26 -0.02 17.95
N ARG A 224 10.89 -1.15 18.23
CA ARG A 224 10.25 -2.44 18.41
C ARG A 224 10.62 -2.98 19.78
N ALA A 225 9.67 -3.64 20.43
CA ALA A 225 9.92 -4.52 21.57
C ALA A 225 9.01 -5.74 21.50
N ASN A 226 9.25 -6.72 22.36
CA ASN A 226 8.26 -7.76 22.64
C ASN A 226 7.07 -7.14 23.39
N MET A 227 5.89 -7.73 23.29
CA MET A 227 4.67 -7.26 23.99
C MET A 227 4.77 -7.37 25.53
N ASP A 228 5.78 -8.07 26.06
CA ASP A 228 6.12 -8.08 27.48
C ASP A 228 7.10 -6.96 27.90
N GLY A 229 7.52 -6.11 26.94
CA GLY A 229 8.48 -5.02 27.13
C GLY A 229 9.95 -5.42 26.96
N THR A 230 10.27 -6.70 26.72
CA THR A 230 11.65 -7.17 26.53
C THR A 230 12.15 -6.97 25.09
N ASP A 231 13.45 -7.20 24.83
CA ASP A 231 14.10 -7.05 23.50
C ASP A 231 13.82 -5.71 22.78
N ARG A 232 13.73 -4.63 23.56
CA ARG A 232 13.52 -3.28 23.02
C ARG A 232 14.72 -2.82 22.19
N ARG A 233 14.45 -2.37 20.97
CA ARG A 233 15.46 -1.86 20.03
C ARG A 233 14.88 -0.84 19.06
N ILE A 234 15.74 0.09 18.67
CA ILE A 234 15.45 1.09 17.64
C ILE A 234 15.59 0.44 16.27
N ILE A 235 14.55 0.55 15.43
CA ILE A 235 14.54 0.02 14.06
C ILE A 235 14.70 1.11 13.00
N VAL A 236 14.32 2.35 13.32
CA VAL A 236 14.54 3.52 12.44
C VAL A 236 14.96 4.72 13.28
N ASN A 237 16.09 5.34 12.94
CA ASN A 237 16.57 6.59 13.57
C ASN A 237 17.18 7.58 12.56
N THR A 238 17.09 7.28 11.27
CA THR A 238 17.63 8.13 10.20
C THR A 238 16.52 8.58 9.27
N LYS A 239 16.64 9.82 8.77
CA LYS A 239 15.66 10.45 7.86
C LYS A 239 14.25 10.54 8.44
N ILE A 240 14.15 10.68 9.76
CA ILE A 240 12.89 10.77 10.50
C ILE A 240 12.90 12.03 11.37
N TYR A 241 11.77 12.72 11.40
CA TYR A 241 11.55 13.97 12.12
C TYR A 241 10.24 13.94 12.89
N TRP A 242 9.09 13.82 12.21
CA TRP A 242 7.77 13.78 12.86
C TRP A 242 7.02 12.51 12.48
N PRO A 243 7.43 11.35 13.03
CA PRO A 243 6.76 10.09 12.78
C PRO A 243 5.41 10.05 13.51
N ASN A 244 4.35 10.27 12.75
CA ASN A 244 3.02 10.46 13.32
C ASN A 244 2.25 9.16 13.51
N THR A 245 2.39 8.22 12.58
CA THR A 245 1.59 7.01 12.54
C THR A 245 2.42 5.84 12.05
N ILE A 246 1.98 4.64 12.40
CA ILE A 246 2.62 3.37 12.11
C ILE A 246 1.53 2.35 11.80
N ALA A 247 1.75 1.50 10.81
CA ALA A 247 0.90 0.36 10.50
C ALA A 247 1.76 -0.84 10.13
N LEU A 248 1.23 -2.05 10.35
CA LEU A 248 1.96 -3.29 10.12
C LEU A 248 1.35 -4.04 8.94
N ASP A 249 2.19 -4.49 8.02
CA ASP A 249 1.83 -5.56 7.10
C ASP A 249 2.23 -6.89 7.75
N LEU A 250 1.23 -7.53 8.34
CA LEU A 250 1.33 -8.83 9.00
C LEU A 250 1.73 -9.96 8.03
N THR A 251 1.48 -9.82 6.73
CA THR A 251 1.78 -10.90 5.76
C THR A 251 3.21 -10.87 5.28
N THR A 252 3.81 -9.68 5.17
CA THR A 252 5.18 -9.50 4.67
C THR A 252 6.18 -9.09 5.75
N ASP A 253 5.75 -9.00 7.02
CA ASP A 253 6.55 -8.58 8.17
C ASP A 253 7.20 -7.20 7.97
N ARG A 254 6.38 -6.23 7.53
CA ARG A 254 6.80 -4.85 7.27
C ARG A 254 6.10 -3.85 8.17
N VAL A 255 6.84 -2.83 8.55
CA VAL A 255 6.38 -1.67 9.29
C VAL A 255 6.29 -0.50 8.31
N TYR A 256 5.10 0.03 8.11
CA TYR A 256 4.86 1.25 7.36
C TYR A 256 4.75 2.43 8.32
N PHE A 257 5.38 3.55 7.98
CA PHE A 257 5.33 4.75 8.80
C PHE A 257 5.23 6.00 7.93
N ALA A 258 4.59 7.04 8.48
CA ALA A 258 4.46 8.33 7.82
C ALA A 258 5.18 9.42 8.61
N ASP A 259 5.96 10.25 7.91
CA ASP A 259 6.61 11.41 8.47
C ASP A 259 5.94 12.69 7.99
N SER A 260 5.26 13.40 8.88
CA SER A 260 4.52 14.61 8.51
C SER A 260 5.40 15.85 8.33
N LYS A 261 6.67 15.81 8.75
CA LYS A 261 7.60 16.90 8.49
C LYS A 261 8.23 16.79 7.11
N LEU A 262 8.57 15.57 6.72
CA LEU A 262 9.23 15.27 5.45
C LEU A 262 8.25 14.90 4.32
N ASP A 263 6.95 14.77 4.65
CA ASP A 263 5.85 14.54 3.71
C ASP A 263 6.06 13.28 2.85
N TYR A 264 6.33 12.16 3.51
CA TYR A 264 6.43 10.86 2.86
C TYR A 264 5.90 9.72 3.73
N ILE A 265 5.60 8.61 3.06
CA ILE A 265 5.34 7.31 3.67
C ILE A 265 6.45 6.36 3.21
N ASP A 266 7.01 5.61 4.13
CA ASP A 266 8.05 4.62 3.85
C ASP A 266 7.80 3.36 4.65
N PHE A 267 8.57 2.32 4.37
CA PHE A 267 8.48 1.06 5.09
C PHE A 267 9.85 0.50 5.44
N VAL A 268 9.86 -0.37 6.43
CA VAL A 268 11.04 -1.13 6.85
C VAL A 268 10.58 -2.53 7.26
N ASN A 269 11.44 -3.54 7.13
CA ASN A 269 11.14 -4.85 7.71
C ASN A 269 11.09 -4.77 9.24
N TYR A 270 10.45 -5.74 9.89
CA TYR A 270 10.35 -5.80 11.36
C TYR A 270 11.71 -5.73 12.06
N ASP A 271 12.78 -6.22 11.41
CA ASP A 271 14.15 -6.19 11.93
C ASP A 271 14.91 -4.87 11.73
N GLY A 272 14.32 -3.90 11.02
CA GLY A 272 14.98 -2.65 10.65
C GLY A 272 15.74 -2.73 9.31
N THR A 273 15.73 -3.87 8.63
CA THR A 273 16.39 -4.03 7.32
C THR A 273 15.50 -3.53 6.18
N ASP A 274 16.13 -3.28 5.03
CA ASP A 274 15.46 -2.86 3.80
C ASP A 274 14.66 -1.57 3.96
N GLN A 275 15.29 -0.53 4.52
CA GLN A 275 14.83 0.86 4.37
C GLN A 275 15.00 1.23 2.88
N ALA A 276 14.12 0.68 2.06
CA ALA A 276 14.07 0.93 0.63
C ALA A 276 13.80 2.42 0.41
N GLN A 277 14.25 2.94 -0.73
CA GLN A 277 14.06 4.35 -1.04
C GLN A 277 12.57 4.72 -0.96
N PRO A 278 12.24 5.92 -0.44
CA PRO A 278 10.87 6.33 -0.18
C PRO A 278 10.03 6.09 -1.43
N LEU A 279 8.85 5.52 -1.26
CA LEU A 279 7.82 5.50 -2.30
C LEU A 279 7.49 6.95 -2.65
N HIS A 280 8.26 7.56 -3.55
CA HIS A 280 7.99 8.88 -4.10
C HIS A 280 6.88 8.75 -5.14
N ARG A 281 5.69 8.38 -4.68
CA ARG A 281 4.46 8.76 -5.38
C ARG A 281 4.08 10.12 -4.84
N SER A 282 4.49 11.15 -5.55
CA SER A 282 3.85 12.45 -5.46
C SER A 282 2.36 12.23 -5.76
N PHE A 283 1.55 12.05 -4.72
CA PHE A 283 0.10 12.06 -4.85
C PHE A 283 -0.33 13.51 -5.03
N HIS A 284 -0.05 14.08 -6.21
CA HIS A 284 -0.70 15.28 -6.70
C HIS A 284 -2.18 14.93 -6.93
N GLY A 285 -3.00 15.04 -5.88
CA GLY A 285 -4.43 14.74 -6.00
C GLY A 285 -5.24 14.72 -4.72
N LEU A 286 -4.62 14.80 -3.54
CA LEU A 286 -5.35 14.93 -2.28
C LEU A 286 -4.75 16.11 -1.51
N GLY A 287 -5.62 17.03 -1.10
CA GLY A 287 -5.23 18.29 -0.49
C GLY A 287 -4.38 18.09 0.75
N SER A 288 -3.49 19.06 1.01
CA SER A 288 -2.75 19.28 2.27
C SER A 288 -3.14 18.32 3.39
N PHE A 289 -2.48 17.16 3.46
CA PHE A 289 -2.74 16.18 4.51
C PHE A 289 -2.12 16.68 5.81
N THR A 290 -2.91 17.37 6.62
CA THR A 290 -2.48 17.80 7.95
C THR A 290 -2.44 16.65 8.96
N GLU A 291 -3.03 15.49 8.66
CA GLU A 291 -2.99 14.28 9.49
C GLU A 291 -3.25 13.05 8.60
N LEU A 292 -2.25 12.19 8.43
CA LEU A 292 -2.41 10.82 7.94
C LEU A 292 -2.46 9.94 9.19
N HIS A 293 -3.65 9.45 9.54
CA HIS A 293 -3.79 8.35 10.49
C HIS A 293 -3.80 7.06 9.67
N LEU A 294 -2.70 6.32 9.67
CA LEU A 294 -2.74 4.91 9.31
C LEU A 294 -3.39 4.23 10.52
N THR A 295 -4.69 3.97 10.45
CA THR A 295 -5.30 3.05 11.41
C THR A 295 -4.95 1.66 10.95
N ASP A 296 -4.36 0.89 11.85
CA ASP A 296 -4.25 -0.56 11.70
C ASP A 296 -5.67 -1.09 11.55
N PHE A 297 -6.05 -1.43 10.33
CA PHE A 297 -7.29 -2.15 10.07
C PHE A 297 -6.93 -3.62 10.27
N ASP A 298 -7.36 -4.18 11.39
CA ASP A 298 -7.30 -5.60 11.71
C ASP A 298 -7.38 -6.46 10.44
N VAL A 299 -6.29 -7.16 10.15
CA VAL A 299 -6.26 -8.20 9.13
C VAL A 299 -6.50 -9.53 9.84
N ASP A 300 -7.71 -9.71 10.36
CA ASP A 300 -8.15 -10.99 10.91
C ASP A 300 -9.01 -11.79 9.93
N CYS A 301 -8.99 -13.10 10.18
CA CYS A 301 -9.45 -14.20 9.34
C CYS A 301 -10.96 -14.40 9.24
#